data_AF-A0A7C6QVG0-F1
#
_entry.id   AF-A0A7C6QVG0-F1
#
_cell.length_a   1.000
_cell.length_b   1.000
_cell.length_c   1.000
_cell.angle_alpha   90.00
_cell.angle_beta   90.00
_cell.angle_gamma   90.00
#
_symmetry.space_group_name_H-M   'P 1'
#
loop_
_entity.id
_entity.type
_entity.pdbx_description
1 polymer ?
#
loop_
_entity_poly.entity_id
_entity_poly.type
_entity_poly.pdbx_seq_one_letter_code
_entity_poly.pdbx_strand_id
1 'polypeptide(L)'
;MVSRWSVNETDKKILEDIKDIIPKNIFDVHAHIYRFKDYGQKFAGSSGEGPSVVTIDVWREQMEQIFKSSNMVGGLFFPHIQVNCNVEACNNFIVEQLKLHKMSRGLMLIRPDDNPEKVEEFLEKHPGILGLKPYHVFSSQKPTFESDISGYLPEWAWEIAHRRNLFITLHMVKAGALADPKNSEEIVYFCTKYPGVKLILAHAARGFHRYNTIKGLPKIKGLKNIWFDVAAVCEPGAVKAILAEFGHKKLLWGSDFPISQTRGKCVDVGDGFIWLDESIIKWETLSPACNPVLVCIESLRAMREAFYDMKISDSQIEDIFCNNALEEMMAR
;
A
#
# COMPACT_ATOMS: atom_id res chain seq x y z
N MET A 1 22.33 2.51 19.84
CA MET A 1 21.81 2.06 18.54
C MET A 1 20.90 3.17 18.04
N VAL A 2 21.23 3.81 16.92
CA VAL A 2 20.31 4.76 16.28
C VAL A 2 19.10 3.94 15.82
N SER A 3 17.89 4.33 16.23
CA SER A 3 16.65 3.72 15.74
C SER A 3 16.68 3.74 14.21
N ARG A 4 16.54 2.59 13.52
CA ARG A 4 16.54 2.58 12.05
C ARG A 4 15.30 3.27 11.47
N TRP A 5 14.24 3.42 12.25
CA TRP A 5 13.07 4.25 11.96
C TRP A 5 13.29 5.68 12.46
N SER A 6 14.38 6.32 12.03
CA SER A 6 14.63 7.71 12.40
C SER A 6 15.04 8.54 11.21
N VAL A 7 14.55 9.77 11.19
CA VAL A 7 14.91 10.80 10.23
C VAL A 7 16.26 11.41 10.61
N ASN A 8 17.27 11.24 9.76
CA ASN A 8 18.62 11.78 9.92
C ASN A 8 18.80 13.10 9.14
N GLU A 9 20.01 13.67 9.16
CA GLU A 9 20.30 14.94 8.48
C GLU A 9 20.18 14.88 6.95
N THR A 10 20.49 13.74 6.32
CA THR A 10 20.29 13.55 4.87
C THR A 10 18.80 13.52 4.55
N ASP A 11 18.01 12.80 5.35
CA ASP A 11 16.55 12.75 5.23
C ASP A 11 15.94 14.15 5.32
N LYS A 12 16.36 14.96 6.32
CA LYS A 12 15.87 16.34 6.51
C LYS A 12 16.16 17.25 5.32
N LYS A 13 17.35 17.17 4.74
CA LYS A 13 17.73 17.99 3.57
C LYS A 13 16.84 17.68 2.37
N ILE A 14 16.63 16.39 2.10
CA ILE A 14 15.78 15.96 0.98
C ILE A 14 14.31 16.34 1.25
N LEU A 15 13.84 16.23 2.50
CA LEU A 15 12.47 16.65 2.85
C LEU A 15 12.24 18.16 2.60
N GLU A 16 13.23 18.99 2.88
CA GLU A 16 13.18 20.43 2.55
C GLU A 16 13.11 20.64 1.03
N ASP A 17 13.85 19.86 0.25
CA ASP A 17 13.87 19.94 -1.21
C ASP A 17 12.54 19.53 -1.86
N ILE A 18 11.73 18.70 -1.20
CA ILE A 18 10.45 18.19 -1.74
C ILE A 18 9.21 18.79 -1.07
N LYS A 19 9.38 19.78 -0.19
CA LYS A 19 8.28 20.38 0.59
C LYS A 19 7.15 20.97 -0.27
N ASP A 20 7.43 21.31 -1.52
CA ASP A 20 6.48 21.88 -2.47
C ASP A 20 5.31 20.93 -2.81
N ILE A 21 5.50 19.61 -2.68
CA ILE A 21 4.45 18.62 -2.92
C ILE A 21 3.80 18.08 -1.65
N ILE A 22 4.10 18.66 -0.48
CA ILE A 22 3.63 18.17 0.81
C ILE A 22 2.40 18.98 1.24
N PRO A 23 1.18 18.43 1.17
CA PRO A 23 -0.02 19.18 1.47
C PRO A 23 -0.26 19.29 2.98
N LYS A 24 -1.17 20.19 3.37
CA LYS A 24 -1.54 20.43 4.76
C LYS A 24 -2.18 19.22 5.44
N ASN A 25 -2.94 18.41 4.71
CA ASN A 25 -3.65 17.25 5.24
C ASN A 25 -3.23 15.99 4.49
N ILE A 26 -3.04 14.90 5.23
CA ILE A 26 -2.60 13.63 4.67
C ILE A 26 -3.47 12.50 5.24
N PHE A 27 -3.91 11.62 4.36
CA PHE A 27 -4.56 10.36 4.70
C PHE A 27 -3.77 9.20 4.05
N ASP A 28 -3.27 8.29 4.87
CA ASP A 28 -2.46 7.16 4.39
C ASP A 28 -3.34 5.97 4.03
N VAL A 29 -3.49 5.64 2.74
CA VAL A 29 -4.36 4.51 2.33
C VAL A 29 -3.68 3.15 2.43
N HIS A 30 -2.42 3.07 2.87
CA HIS A 30 -1.66 1.82 2.89
C HIS A 30 -0.67 1.80 4.05
N ALA A 31 -1.11 1.31 5.21
CA ALA A 31 -0.25 1.12 6.37
C ALA A 31 -0.55 -0.18 7.12
N HIS A 32 0.51 -0.82 7.60
CA HIS A 32 0.44 -2.05 8.38
C HIS A 32 0.68 -1.80 9.87
N ILE A 33 -0.20 -2.37 10.69
CA ILE A 33 -0.07 -2.41 12.15
C ILE A 33 -0.07 -3.87 12.61
N TYR A 34 0.63 -4.16 13.70
CA TYR A 34 0.86 -5.53 14.14
C TYR A 34 1.26 -5.66 15.61
N ARG A 35 1.17 -6.88 16.14
CA ARG A 35 1.82 -7.31 17.38
C ARG A 35 2.57 -8.60 17.11
N PHE A 36 3.88 -8.67 17.32
CA PHE A 36 4.68 -9.88 17.01
C PHE A 36 4.13 -11.16 17.65
N LYS A 37 3.48 -11.06 18.83
CA LYS A 37 2.83 -12.21 19.47
C LYS A 37 1.78 -12.91 18.58
N ASP A 38 1.15 -12.17 17.66
CA ASP A 38 0.13 -12.69 16.75
C ASP A 38 0.76 -13.41 15.53
N TYR A 39 2.08 -13.38 15.39
CA TYR A 39 2.84 -13.95 14.26
C TYR A 39 3.80 -15.08 14.67
N GLY A 40 3.96 -15.33 15.97
CA GLY A 40 4.84 -16.38 16.52
C GLY A 40 6.35 -16.10 16.39
N GLN A 41 6.77 -15.16 15.55
CA GLN A 41 8.16 -14.77 15.34
C GLN A 41 8.29 -13.30 14.94
N LYS A 42 9.49 -12.73 15.09
CA LYS A 42 9.82 -11.44 14.49
C LYS A 42 9.83 -11.54 12.97
N PHE A 43 9.52 -10.44 12.30
CA PHE A 43 9.67 -10.36 10.85
C PHE A 43 11.14 -10.40 10.45
N ALA A 44 11.43 -10.85 9.23
CA ALA A 44 12.76 -10.72 8.66
C ALA A 44 13.00 -9.28 8.16
N GLY A 45 14.27 -8.92 7.98
CA GLY A 45 14.67 -7.62 7.43
C GLY A 45 14.27 -6.42 8.30
N SER A 46 14.16 -5.24 7.67
CA SER A 46 13.86 -3.96 8.31
C SER A 46 12.53 -3.95 9.09
N SER A 47 11.52 -4.70 8.63
CA SER A 47 10.24 -4.86 9.34
C SER A 47 10.39 -5.54 10.71
N GLY A 48 11.43 -6.37 10.90
CA GLY A 48 11.71 -7.07 12.15
C GLY A 48 12.36 -6.21 13.23
N GLU A 49 12.81 -5.02 12.88
CA GLU A 49 13.62 -4.14 13.71
C GLU A 49 12.81 -3.05 14.39
N GLY A 50 11.55 -2.91 13.99
CA GLY A 50 10.55 -2.14 14.69
C GLY A 50 10.20 -2.69 16.08
N PRO A 51 9.37 -1.96 16.83
CA PRO A 51 8.87 -2.42 18.13
C PRO A 51 8.02 -3.68 17.96
N SER A 52 7.90 -4.44 19.04
CA SER A 52 7.10 -5.68 19.05
C SER A 52 5.60 -5.45 18.92
N VAL A 53 5.16 -4.22 19.12
CA VAL A 53 3.78 -3.75 18.93
C VAL A 53 3.85 -2.45 18.15
N VAL A 54 3.19 -2.44 17.00
CA VAL A 54 3.04 -1.28 16.13
C VAL A 54 1.56 -0.93 16.06
N THR A 55 1.19 0.16 16.73
CA THR A 55 -0.15 0.73 16.80
C THR A 55 -0.33 1.80 15.73
N ILE A 56 -1.56 2.32 15.61
CA ILE A 56 -1.80 3.53 14.80
C ILE A 56 -1.04 4.74 15.40
N ASP A 57 -0.90 4.82 16.73
CA ASP A 57 -0.08 5.87 17.37
C ASP A 57 1.40 5.77 16.98
N VAL A 58 1.97 4.56 16.94
CA VAL A 58 3.35 4.35 16.49
C VAL A 58 3.50 4.77 15.03
N TRP A 59 2.57 4.37 14.15
CA TRP A 59 2.55 4.83 12.76
C TRP A 59 2.52 6.36 12.68
N ARG A 60 1.63 7.01 13.45
CA ARG A 60 1.47 8.46 13.47
C ARG A 60 2.76 9.16 13.88
N GLU A 61 3.39 8.72 14.97
CA GLU A 61 4.67 9.25 15.44
C GLU A 61 5.77 9.15 14.36
N GLN A 62 5.83 8.04 13.63
CA GLN A 62 6.80 7.86 12.55
C GLN A 62 6.49 8.74 11.34
N MET A 63 5.22 8.86 10.95
CA MET A 63 4.82 9.73 9.83
C MET A 63 5.01 11.21 10.15
N GLU A 64 4.76 11.65 11.38
CA GLU A 64 4.96 13.04 11.81
C GLU A 64 6.43 13.47 11.78
N GLN A 65 7.39 12.55 11.85
CA GLN A 65 8.81 12.87 11.63
C GLN A 65 9.10 13.29 10.17
N ILE A 66 8.34 12.78 9.20
CA ILE A 66 8.46 13.05 7.76
C ILE A 66 7.59 14.24 7.37
N PHE A 67 6.35 14.28 7.86
CA PHE A 67 5.32 15.25 7.50
C PHE A 67 5.08 16.30 8.61
N LYS A 68 6.16 16.88 9.13
CA LYS A 68 6.14 17.77 10.32
C LYS A 68 5.16 18.96 10.24
N SER A 69 4.89 19.44 9.03
CA SER A 69 4.02 20.60 8.78
C SER A 69 2.60 20.20 8.35
N SER A 70 2.31 18.91 8.30
CA SER A 70 1.03 18.37 7.85
C SER A 70 0.26 17.76 9.01
N ASN A 71 -1.05 17.78 8.89
CA ASN A 71 -1.96 17.07 9.76
C ASN A 71 -2.18 15.65 9.21
N MET A 72 -1.71 14.64 9.95
CA MET A 72 -2.03 13.24 9.69
C MET A 72 -3.48 12.96 10.09
N VAL A 73 -4.41 13.08 9.13
CA VAL A 73 -5.85 12.98 9.35
C VAL A 73 -6.23 11.59 9.83
N GLY A 74 -5.67 10.56 9.20
CA GLY A 74 -5.99 9.17 9.46
C GLY A 74 -5.35 8.25 8.43
N GLY A 75 -5.88 7.04 8.33
CA GLY A 75 -5.39 6.08 7.36
C GLY A 75 -6.25 4.83 7.24
N LEU A 76 -5.96 4.03 6.22
CA LEU A 76 -6.50 2.70 5.99
C LEU A 76 -5.46 1.66 6.44
N PHE A 77 -5.77 0.99 7.54
CA PHE A 77 -4.86 0.07 8.22
C PHE A 77 -5.23 -1.39 8.00
N PHE A 78 -4.25 -2.26 7.85
CA PHE A 78 -4.48 -3.69 7.78
C PHE A 78 -3.33 -4.47 8.40
N PRO A 79 -3.53 -5.75 8.72
CA PRO A 79 -2.45 -6.56 9.29
C PRO A 79 -1.20 -6.57 8.41
N HIS A 80 -0.03 -6.62 9.03
CA HIS A 80 1.17 -7.05 8.33
C HIS A 80 0.95 -8.50 7.86
N ILE A 81 1.44 -8.88 6.68
CA ILE A 81 1.20 -10.23 6.16
C ILE A 81 2.38 -11.15 6.48
N GLN A 82 2.09 -12.33 7.04
CA GLN A 82 3.01 -13.46 7.16
C GLN A 82 2.23 -14.76 6.97
N VAL A 83 2.92 -15.80 6.48
CA VAL A 83 2.32 -17.13 6.23
C VAL A 83 1.68 -17.71 7.49
N ASN A 84 2.32 -17.56 8.65
CA ASN A 84 1.94 -18.22 9.91
C ASN A 84 1.21 -17.29 10.90
N CYS A 85 0.63 -16.18 10.44
CA CYS A 85 -0.06 -15.27 11.35
C CYS A 85 -1.38 -15.85 11.87
N ASN A 86 -1.73 -15.51 13.11
CA ASN A 86 -3.07 -15.70 13.64
C ASN A 86 -3.97 -14.60 13.06
N VAL A 87 -4.62 -14.90 11.94
CA VAL A 87 -5.49 -13.97 11.18
C VAL A 87 -6.57 -13.35 12.07
N GLU A 88 -7.21 -14.15 12.93
CA GLU A 88 -8.25 -13.66 13.85
C GLU A 88 -7.68 -12.64 14.85
N ALA A 89 -6.56 -12.97 15.49
CA ALA A 89 -5.90 -12.06 16.44
C ALA A 89 -5.43 -10.77 15.77
N CYS A 90 -4.93 -10.86 14.53
CA CYS A 90 -4.52 -9.72 13.74
C CYS A 90 -5.70 -8.80 13.38
N ASN A 91 -6.81 -9.37 12.92
CA ASN A 91 -8.02 -8.61 12.59
C ASN A 91 -8.64 -7.95 13.83
N ASN A 92 -8.67 -8.66 14.96
CA ASN A 92 -9.12 -8.10 16.24
C ASN A 92 -8.24 -6.93 16.69
N PHE A 93 -6.93 -6.99 16.45
CA PHE A 93 -6.04 -5.88 16.75
C PHE A 93 -6.35 -4.63 15.90
N ILE A 94 -6.70 -4.78 14.62
CA ILE A 94 -7.18 -3.64 13.80
C ILE A 94 -8.40 -3.00 14.46
N VAL A 95 -9.40 -3.80 14.82
CA VAL A 95 -10.63 -3.33 15.46
C VAL A 95 -10.35 -2.62 16.79
N GLU A 96 -9.44 -3.15 17.61
CA GLU A 96 -8.99 -2.50 18.85
C GLU A 96 -8.42 -1.11 18.58
N GLN A 97 -7.57 -0.96 17.57
CA GLN A 97 -6.97 0.33 17.21
C GLN A 97 -8.00 1.32 16.66
N LEU A 98 -8.92 0.89 15.80
CA LEU A 98 -9.94 1.76 15.21
C LEU A 98 -10.92 2.34 16.25
N LYS A 99 -11.11 1.68 17.40
CA LYS A 99 -11.91 2.25 18.50
C LYS A 99 -11.32 3.57 19.01
N LEU A 100 -9.99 3.70 18.98
CA LEU A 100 -9.24 4.87 19.44
C LEU A 100 -9.05 5.93 18.35
N HIS A 101 -9.11 5.55 17.07
CA HIS A 101 -8.84 6.44 15.93
C HIS A 101 -10.04 6.54 14.98
N LYS A 102 -10.98 7.45 15.28
CA LYS A 102 -12.26 7.60 14.55
C LYS A 102 -12.12 8.04 13.09
N MET A 103 -11.04 8.72 12.76
CA MET A 103 -10.71 9.14 11.39
C MET A 103 -9.94 8.08 10.60
N SER A 104 -9.76 6.89 11.17
CA SER A 104 -9.09 5.77 10.51
C SER A 104 -10.09 4.68 10.16
N ARG A 105 -9.70 3.83 9.20
CA ARG A 105 -10.47 2.68 8.73
C ARG A 105 -9.56 1.47 8.63
N GLY A 106 -10.15 0.28 8.57
CA GLY A 106 -9.38 -0.96 8.49
C GLY A 106 -9.79 -1.86 7.34
N LEU A 107 -8.88 -2.75 6.93
CA LEU A 107 -9.23 -3.92 6.12
C LEU A 107 -9.02 -5.20 6.94
N MET A 108 -9.95 -6.12 6.80
CA MET A 108 -9.86 -7.47 7.35
C MET A 108 -8.95 -8.33 6.47
N LEU A 109 -7.90 -8.90 7.05
CA LEU A 109 -7.12 -9.95 6.40
C LEU A 109 -7.99 -11.20 6.24
N ILE A 110 -8.03 -11.75 5.03
CA ILE A 110 -8.79 -12.96 4.71
C ILE A 110 -7.89 -14.01 4.07
N ARG A 111 -8.31 -15.27 4.19
CA ARG A 111 -7.73 -16.43 3.50
C ARG A 111 -8.77 -17.04 2.56
N PRO A 112 -8.35 -17.74 1.49
CA PRO A 112 -9.29 -18.31 0.52
C PRO A 112 -10.29 -19.30 1.11
N ASP A 113 -9.89 -19.99 2.17
CA ASP A 113 -10.64 -21.03 2.87
C ASP A 113 -11.41 -20.53 4.11
N ASP A 114 -11.42 -19.21 4.37
CA ASP A 114 -12.25 -18.63 5.43
C ASP A 114 -13.74 -18.85 5.11
N ASN A 115 -14.55 -19.02 6.16
CA ASN A 115 -16.01 -19.15 6.02
C ASN A 115 -16.63 -17.77 5.67
N PRO A 116 -17.30 -17.61 4.50
CA PRO A 116 -17.90 -16.35 4.08
C PRO A 116 -18.91 -15.77 5.09
N GLU A 117 -19.70 -16.61 5.76
CA GLU A 117 -20.69 -16.17 6.75
C GLU A 117 -20.01 -15.52 7.98
N LYS A 118 -18.89 -16.09 8.43
CA LYS A 118 -18.11 -15.51 9.54
C LYS A 118 -17.45 -14.19 9.14
N VAL A 119 -17.03 -14.06 7.88
CA VAL A 119 -16.51 -12.80 7.34
C VAL A 119 -17.61 -11.74 7.32
N GLU A 120 -18.81 -12.06 6.84
CA GLU A 120 -19.95 -11.13 6.89
C GLU A 120 -20.30 -10.72 8.31
N GLU A 121 -20.41 -11.67 9.25
CA GLU A 121 -20.69 -11.39 10.66
C GLU A 121 -19.64 -10.46 11.29
N PHE A 122 -18.36 -10.67 10.98
CA PHE A 122 -17.28 -9.80 11.45
C PHE A 122 -17.42 -8.37 10.91
N LEU A 123 -17.73 -8.23 9.62
CA LEU A 123 -17.92 -6.93 8.98
C LEU A 123 -19.19 -6.22 9.50
N GLU A 124 -20.24 -6.93 9.91
CA GLU A 124 -21.44 -6.36 10.55
C GLU A 124 -21.13 -5.79 11.93
N LYS A 125 -20.37 -6.53 12.73
CA LYS A 125 -20.00 -6.12 14.08
C LYS A 125 -19.04 -4.94 14.11
N HIS A 126 -18.31 -4.70 13.02
CA HIS A 126 -17.19 -3.76 12.99
C HIS A 126 -17.28 -2.78 11.80
N PRO A 127 -18.15 -1.75 11.87
CA PRO A 127 -18.36 -0.81 10.76
C PRO A 127 -17.13 0.05 10.40
N GLY A 128 -16.09 0.08 11.24
CA GLY A 128 -14.81 0.70 10.92
C GLY A 128 -13.95 -0.10 9.92
N ILE A 129 -14.31 -1.36 9.65
CA ILE A 129 -13.67 -2.20 8.65
C ILE A 129 -14.35 -1.97 7.31
N LEU A 130 -13.65 -1.34 6.36
CA LEU A 130 -14.19 -0.96 5.05
C LEU A 130 -13.83 -1.92 3.93
N GLY A 131 -13.17 -3.04 4.24
CA GLY A 131 -12.91 -4.01 3.21
C GLY A 131 -11.97 -5.14 3.59
N LEU A 132 -11.41 -5.74 2.55
CA LEU A 132 -10.71 -7.02 2.62
C LEU A 132 -9.27 -6.86 2.15
N LYS A 133 -8.36 -7.54 2.83
CA LYS A 133 -6.95 -7.65 2.45
C LYS A 133 -6.64 -9.11 2.12
N PRO A 134 -6.68 -9.52 0.84
CA PRO A 134 -6.18 -10.82 0.41
C PRO A 134 -4.66 -10.77 0.26
N TYR A 135 -3.99 -11.92 0.25
CA TYR A 135 -2.56 -11.97 -0.05
C TYR A 135 -2.10 -13.33 -0.57
N HIS A 136 -1.19 -13.32 -1.55
CA HIS A 136 -0.75 -14.52 -2.28
C HIS A 136 -0.14 -15.62 -1.40
N VAL A 137 0.40 -15.29 -0.22
CA VAL A 137 0.97 -16.30 0.69
C VAL A 137 -0.06 -17.34 1.15
N PHE A 138 -1.34 -16.96 1.18
CA PHE A 138 -2.46 -17.85 1.48
C PHE A 138 -3.00 -18.59 0.25
N SER A 139 -2.42 -18.37 -0.93
CA SER A 139 -2.83 -19.09 -2.13
C SER A 139 -2.59 -20.59 -2.00
N SER A 140 -3.56 -21.37 -2.48
CA SER A 140 -3.41 -22.81 -2.70
C SER A 140 -2.46 -23.13 -3.86
N GLN A 141 -2.25 -22.20 -4.79
CA GLN A 141 -1.33 -22.34 -5.92
C GLN A 141 0.12 -22.10 -5.48
N LYS A 142 1.04 -22.93 -5.99
CA LYS A 142 2.48 -22.83 -5.73
C LYS A 142 3.27 -22.82 -7.06
N PRO A 143 4.37 -22.06 -7.17
CA PRO A 143 4.86 -21.08 -6.19
C PRO A 143 3.87 -19.90 -6.05
N THR A 144 3.73 -19.37 -4.83
CA THR A 144 2.68 -18.36 -4.56
C THR A 144 2.89 -17.06 -5.35
N PHE A 145 4.13 -16.76 -5.74
CA PHE A 145 4.44 -15.63 -6.63
C PHE A 145 3.94 -15.80 -8.06
N GLU A 146 3.54 -17.01 -8.47
CA GLU A 146 2.94 -17.26 -9.79
C GLU A 146 1.42 -17.50 -9.69
N SER A 147 0.83 -17.28 -8.51
CA SER A 147 -0.61 -17.49 -8.30
C SER A 147 -1.45 -16.53 -9.12
N ASP A 148 -2.55 -17.03 -9.68
CA ASP A 148 -3.66 -16.20 -10.17
C ASP A 148 -4.31 -15.44 -9.01
N ILE A 149 -5.02 -14.34 -9.30
CA ILE A 149 -5.72 -13.55 -8.28
C ILE A 149 -6.79 -14.43 -7.62
N SER A 150 -7.51 -15.23 -8.41
CA SER A 150 -8.49 -16.20 -7.92
C SER A 150 -7.91 -17.25 -6.96
N GLY A 151 -6.59 -17.50 -6.97
CA GLY A 151 -5.93 -18.42 -6.06
C GLY A 151 -5.86 -17.94 -4.61
N TYR A 152 -5.88 -16.62 -4.38
CA TYR A 152 -5.82 -16.02 -3.03
C TYR A 152 -6.92 -14.99 -2.74
N LEU A 153 -7.73 -14.63 -3.73
CA LEU A 153 -8.91 -13.79 -3.61
C LEU A 153 -10.10 -14.51 -4.29
N PRO A 154 -10.77 -15.41 -3.56
CA PRO A 154 -11.86 -16.22 -4.10
C PRO A 154 -13.11 -15.40 -4.40
N GLU A 155 -13.98 -15.93 -5.26
CA GLU A 155 -15.18 -15.23 -5.73
C GLU A 155 -16.15 -14.79 -4.61
N TRP A 156 -16.29 -15.58 -3.55
CA TRP A 156 -17.12 -15.23 -2.39
C TRP A 156 -16.70 -13.88 -1.77
N ALA A 157 -15.40 -13.54 -1.80
CA ALA A 157 -14.90 -12.29 -1.26
C ALA A 157 -15.30 -11.10 -2.14
N TRP A 158 -15.32 -11.28 -3.47
CA TRP A 158 -15.82 -10.28 -4.41
C TRP A 158 -17.33 -10.07 -4.25
N GLU A 159 -18.11 -11.13 -4.04
CA GLU A 159 -19.55 -11.05 -3.80
C GLU A 159 -19.90 -10.27 -2.52
N ILE A 160 -19.20 -10.56 -1.42
CA ILE A 160 -19.34 -9.80 -0.16
C ILE A 160 -18.96 -8.34 -0.39
N ALA A 161 -17.81 -8.09 -1.00
CA ALA A 161 -17.33 -6.73 -1.25
C ALA A 161 -18.27 -5.96 -2.18
N HIS A 162 -18.89 -6.61 -3.16
CA HIS A 162 -19.89 -6.01 -4.03
C HIS A 162 -21.13 -5.56 -3.26
N ARG A 163 -21.76 -6.49 -2.52
CA ARG A 163 -23.01 -6.22 -1.78
C ARG A 163 -22.86 -5.11 -0.75
N ARG A 164 -21.67 -5.01 -0.16
CA ARG A 164 -21.35 -4.06 0.91
C ARG A 164 -20.58 -2.82 0.44
N ASN A 165 -20.34 -2.70 -0.87
CA ASN A 165 -19.53 -1.67 -1.48
C ASN A 165 -18.13 -1.49 -0.84
N LEU A 166 -17.47 -2.59 -0.50
CA LEU A 166 -16.20 -2.60 0.24
C LEU A 166 -14.99 -2.41 -0.66
N PHE A 167 -13.89 -2.01 -0.02
CA PHE A 167 -12.57 -1.98 -0.63
C PHE A 167 -11.91 -3.35 -0.66
N ILE A 168 -11.05 -3.54 -1.66
CA ILE A 168 -10.08 -4.64 -1.68
C ILE A 168 -8.73 -4.04 -2.05
N THR A 169 -7.72 -4.15 -1.19
CA THR A 169 -6.34 -3.71 -1.53
C THR A 169 -5.54 -4.90 -2.04
N LEU A 170 -5.49 -5.03 -3.37
CA LEU A 170 -4.90 -6.15 -4.08
C LEU A 170 -3.40 -5.94 -4.30
N HIS A 171 -2.58 -6.82 -3.71
CA HIS A 171 -1.18 -6.99 -4.08
C HIS A 171 -1.07 -8.12 -5.11
N MET A 172 -0.98 -7.77 -6.39
CA MET A 172 -0.86 -8.76 -7.47
C MET A 172 0.53 -9.37 -7.53
N VAL A 173 0.63 -10.60 -8.02
CA VAL A 173 1.90 -11.30 -8.24
C VAL A 173 2.11 -11.60 -9.73
N LYS A 174 2.90 -12.61 -10.08
CA LYS A 174 3.44 -12.95 -11.41
C LYS A 174 4.48 -11.95 -11.91
N ALA A 175 5.47 -12.41 -12.66
CA ALA A 175 6.52 -11.54 -13.19
C ALA A 175 5.97 -10.34 -13.98
N GLY A 176 4.91 -10.56 -14.77
CA GLY A 176 4.26 -9.52 -15.57
C GLY A 176 3.39 -8.53 -14.80
N ALA A 177 3.08 -8.77 -13.52
CA ALA A 177 2.17 -7.93 -12.72
C ALA A 177 0.90 -7.53 -13.51
N LEU A 178 0.61 -6.23 -13.68
CA LEU A 178 -0.56 -5.77 -14.43
C LEU A 178 -0.50 -6.11 -15.94
N ALA A 179 0.70 -6.23 -16.51
CA ALA A 179 0.84 -6.62 -17.92
C ALA A 179 0.55 -8.10 -18.15
N ASP A 180 0.60 -8.93 -17.10
CA ASP A 180 0.26 -10.35 -17.19
C ASP A 180 -1.20 -10.51 -17.68
N PRO A 181 -1.44 -11.23 -18.78
CA PRO A 181 -2.78 -11.40 -19.33
C PRO A 181 -3.79 -11.88 -18.29
N LYS A 182 -3.42 -12.89 -17.49
CA LYS A 182 -4.32 -13.51 -16.52
C LYS A 182 -4.72 -12.55 -15.40
N ASN A 183 -3.77 -11.75 -14.89
CA ASN A 183 -4.10 -10.70 -13.91
C ASN A 183 -5.06 -9.67 -14.50
N SER A 184 -4.75 -9.13 -15.69
CA SER A 184 -5.60 -8.11 -16.32
C SER A 184 -7.01 -8.62 -16.66
N GLU A 185 -7.12 -9.87 -17.15
CA GLU A 185 -8.39 -10.52 -17.46
C GLU A 185 -9.24 -10.74 -16.21
N GLU A 186 -8.65 -11.22 -15.10
CA GLU A 186 -9.38 -11.41 -13.85
C GLU A 186 -9.83 -10.07 -13.25
N ILE A 187 -8.99 -9.03 -13.30
CA ILE A 187 -9.38 -7.68 -12.86
C ILE A 187 -10.57 -7.18 -13.67
N VAL A 188 -10.52 -7.24 -15.01
CA VAL A 188 -11.62 -6.81 -15.88
C VAL A 188 -12.89 -7.61 -15.59
N TYR A 189 -12.78 -8.94 -15.52
CA TYR A 189 -13.91 -9.83 -15.25
C TYR A 189 -14.58 -9.51 -13.91
N PHE A 190 -13.81 -9.49 -12.82
CA PHE A 190 -14.36 -9.29 -11.48
C PHE A 190 -14.86 -7.87 -11.27
N CYS A 191 -14.15 -6.83 -11.71
CA CYS A 191 -14.64 -5.46 -11.58
C CYS A 191 -15.89 -5.19 -12.43
N THR A 192 -16.07 -5.88 -13.55
CA THR A 192 -17.29 -5.79 -14.37
C THR A 192 -18.45 -6.55 -13.73
N LYS A 193 -18.20 -7.78 -13.25
CA LYS A 193 -19.22 -8.61 -12.61
C LYS A 193 -19.69 -8.04 -11.27
N TYR A 194 -18.78 -7.38 -10.54
CA TYR A 194 -18.98 -6.88 -9.18
C TYR A 194 -18.75 -5.36 -9.10
N PRO A 195 -19.62 -4.53 -9.73
CA PRO A 195 -19.37 -3.09 -9.88
C PRO A 195 -19.38 -2.30 -8.57
N GLY A 196 -19.91 -2.87 -7.49
CA GLY A 196 -19.89 -2.26 -6.15
C GLY A 196 -18.55 -2.40 -5.42
N VAL A 197 -17.67 -3.31 -5.86
CA VAL A 197 -16.33 -3.47 -5.26
C VAL A 197 -15.49 -2.24 -5.56
N LYS A 198 -14.74 -1.76 -4.57
CA LYS A 198 -13.73 -0.70 -4.75
C LYS A 198 -12.32 -1.28 -4.73
N LEU A 199 -11.76 -1.59 -5.89
CA LEU A 199 -10.46 -2.26 -5.96
C LEU A 199 -9.31 -1.23 -5.91
N ILE A 200 -8.44 -1.34 -4.91
CA ILE A 200 -7.17 -0.61 -4.84
C ILE A 200 -6.07 -1.54 -5.36
N LEU A 201 -5.44 -1.16 -6.47
CA LEU A 201 -4.29 -1.85 -7.04
C LEU A 201 -3.01 -1.33 -6.38
N ALA A 202 -2.47 -2.14 -5.46
CA ALA A 202 -1.38 -1.70 -4.59
C ALA A 202 -0.08 -1.39 -5.33
N HIS A 203 0.69 -0.44 -4.80
CA HIS A 203 2.03 -0.08 -5.28
C HIS A 203 2.06 0.26 -6.78
N ALA A 204 1.12 1.09 -7.24
CA ALA A 204 0.92 1.46 -8.64
C ALA A 204 0.69 0.23 -9.54
N ALA A 205 -0.16 -0.69 -9.06
CA ALA A 205 -0.40 -2.01 -9.66
C ALA A 205 0.88 -2.86 -9.77
N ARG A 206 1.64 -2.94 -8.66
CA ARG A 206 2.99 -3.51 -8.56
C ARG A 206 3.96 -2.90 -9.58
N GLY A 207 3.87 -1.57 -9.71
CA GLY A 207 4.70 -0.70 -10.52
C GLY A 207 6.12 -0.49 -9.99
N PHE A 208 6.61 -1.36 -9.12
CA PHE A 208 8.04 -1.48 -8.84
C PHE A 208 8.85 -1.77 -10.10
N HIS A 209 8.24 -2.42 -11.10
CA HIS A 209 8.76 -2.48 -12.48
C HIS A 209 7.80 -1.71 -13.40
N ARG A 210 8.19 -0.49 -13.81
CA ARG A 210 7.26 0.48 -14.43
C ARG A 210 6.66 -0.01 -15.74
N TYR A 211 7.40 -0.78 -16.53
CA TYR A 211 6.97 -1.24 -17.85
C TYR A 211 5.78 -2.19 -17.77
N ASN A 212 5.65 -2.95 -16.67
CA ASN A 212 4.50 -3.81 -16.45
C ASN A 212 3.23 -2.98 -16.21
N THR A 213 3.32 -1.92 -15.39
CA THR A 213 2.21 -0.99 -15.21
C THR A 213 1.85 -0.33 -16.55
N ILE A 214 2.83 0.27 -17.25
CA ILE A 214 2.59 0.97 -18.52
C ILE A 214 1.90 0.08 -19.56
N LYS A 215 2.38 -1.16 -19.75
CA LYS A 215 1.80 -2.10 -20.72
C LYS A 215 0.43 -2.63 -20.28
N GLY A 216 0.17 -2.70 -18.98
CA GLY A 216 -1.06 -3.25 -18.41
C GLY A 216 -2.22 -2.26 -18.32
N LEU A 217 -1.95 -0.96 -18.10
CA LEU A 217 -2.98 0.07 -17.90
C LEU A 217 -4.06 0.11 -19.01
N PRO A 218 -3.72 0.05 -20.32
CA PRO A 218 -4.73 0.08 -21.38
C PRO A 218 -5.77 -1.05 -21.29
N LYS A 219 -5.40 -2.20 -20.69
CA LYS A 219 -6.27 -3.38 -20.58
C LYS A 219 -7.40 -3.19 -19.56
N ILE A 220 -7.17 -2.34 -18.56
CA ILE A 220 -8.14 -2.05 -17.48
C ILE A 220 -8.78 -0.67 -17.64
N LYS A 221 -8.53 0.00 -18.77
CA LYS A 221 -9.12 1.29 -19.11
C LYS A 221 -10.65 1.16 -19.14
N GLY A 222 -11.34 2.12 -18.50
CA GLY A 222 -12.80 2.18 -18.47
C GLY A 222 -13.44 1.54 -17.23
N LEU A 223 -12.68 0.76 -16.44
CA LEU A 223 -13.14 0.34 -15.12
C LEU A 223 -13.29 1.58 -14.21
N LYS A 224 -14.49 1.77 -13.66
CA LYS A 224 -14.82 2.95 -12.84
C LYS A 224 -14.52 2.74 -11.37
N ASN A 225 -14.41 1.49 -10.94
CA ASN A 225 -14.35 1.04 -9.56
C ASN A 225 -12.94 0.54 -9.17
N ILE A 226 -11.92 1.13 -9.80
CA ILE A 226 -10.51 0.90 -9.48
C ILE A 226 -9.82 2.20 -9.03
N TRP A 227 -8.83 2.05 -8.16
CA TRP A 227 -7.89 3.06 -7.68
C TRP A 227 -6.49 2.47 -7.60
N PHE A 228 -5.48 3.32 -7.52
CA PHE A 228 -4.08 2.93 -7.39
C PHE A 228 -3.49 3.65 -6.18
N ASP A 229 -2.90 2.92 -5.23
CA ASP A 229 -2.01 3.55 -4.25
C ASP A 229 -0.57 3.58 -4.79
N VAL A 230 0.25 4.53 -4.35
CA VAL A 230 1.68 4.63 -4.76
C VAL A 230 2.64 4.12 -3.69
N ALA A 231 2.13 3.32 -2.75
CA ALA A 231 2.86 2.94 -1.55
C ALA A 231 4.20 2.28 -1.90
N ALA A 232 5.28 2.81 -1.33
CA ALA A 232 6.67 2.41 -1.53
C ALA A 232 7.23 2.42 -2.98
N VAL A 233 6.50 3.00 -3.95
CA VAL A 233 6.99 3.14 -5.33
C VAL A 233 8.03 4.27 -5.37
N CYS A 234 9.30 3.92 -5.64
CA CYS A 234 10.43 4.84 -5.58
C CYS A 234 10.90 5.35 -6.96
N GLU A 235 10.12 5.09 -8.02
CA GLU A 235 10.38 5.56 -9.38
C GLU A 235 9.14 6.16 -10.03
N PRO A 236 9.29 7.24 -10.81
CA PRO A 236 8.17 8.05 -11.26
C PRO A 236 7.37 7.43 -12.41
N GLY A 237 7.93 6.46 -13.13
CA GLY A 237 7.37 6.00 -14.41
C GLY A 237 5.96 5.41 -14.30
N ALA A 238 5.71 4.58 -13.29
CA ALA A 238 4.38 4.00 -13.06
C ALA A 238 3.36 5.06 -12.65
N VAL A 239 3.77 6.02 -11.80
CA VAL A 239 2.93 7.14 -11.34
C VAL A 239 2.53 8.04 -12.50
N LYS A 240 3.49 8.44 -13.35
CA LYS A 240 3.25 9.24 -14.57
C LYS A 240 2.25 8.54 -15.50
N ALA A 241 2.40 7.24 -15.71
CA ALA A 241 1.51 6.46 -16.57
C ALA A 241 0.07 6.39 -16.02
N ILE A 242 -0.09 6.18 -14.72
CA ILE A 242 -1.42 6.19 -14.09
C ILE A 242 -2.07 7.57 -14.18
N LEU A 243 -1.32 8.64 -13.89
CA LEU A 243 -1.82 10.01 -14.00
C LEU A 243 -2.27 10.34 -15.43
N ALA A 244 -1.51 9.91 -16.45
CA ALA A 244 -1.84 10.13 -17.84
C ALA A 244 -3.12 9.39 -18.27
N GLU A 245 -3.30 8.15 -17.81
CA GLU A 245 -4.38 7.28 -18.26
C GLU A 245 -5.68 7.45 -17.46
N PHE A 246 -5.57 7.64 -16.14
CA PHE A 246 -6.70 7.65 -15.20
C PHE A 246 -6.91 8.98 -14.46
N GLY A 247 -5.92 9.88 -14.50
CA GLY A 247 -5.97 11.15 -13.79
C GLY A 247 -5.78 11.04 -12.27
N HIS A 248 -5.62 12.20 -11.63
CA HIS A 248 -5.32 12.31 -10.19
C HIS A 248 -6.42 11.74 -9.28
N LYS A 249 -7.70 11.73 -9.70
CA LYS A 249 -8.83 11.22 -8.89
C LYS A 249 -8.79 9.70 -8.64
N LYS A 250 -7.97 8.97 -9.40
CA LYS A 250 -7.79 7.51 -9.22
C LYS A 250 -6.49 7.14 -8.53
N LEU A 251 -5.66 8.14 -8.21
CA LEU A 251 -4.39 7.93 -7.52
C LEU A 251 -4.54 8.30 -6.03
N LEU A 252 -4.00 7.46 -5.17
CA LEU A 252 -4.04 7.61 -3.72
C LEU A 252 -2.61 7.56 -3.17
N TRP A 253 -2.32 8.38 -2.17
CA TRP A 253 -1.07 8.27 -1.43
C TRP A 253 -1.18 7.23 -0.32
N GLY A 254 -0.16 6.38 -0.19
CA GLY A 254 0.03 5.47 0.93
C GLY A 254 1.50 5.36 1.28
N SER A 255 1.82 5.09 2.54
CA SER A 255 3.23 5.03 2.97
C SER A 255 3.86 3.65 2.75
N ASP A 256 3.06 2.58 2.85
CA ASP A 256 3.52 1.19 3.06
C ASP A 256 4.20 0.97 4.41
N PHE A 257 3.85 1.73 5.45
CA PHE A 257 4.46 1.57 6.77
C PHE A 257 4.29 0.14 7.31
N PRO A 258 5.32 -0.50 7.91
CA PRO A 258 6.64 0.03 8.22
C PRO A 258 7.69 -0.15 7.10
N ILE A 259 7.35 -0.72 5.94
CA ILE A 259 8.29 -0.87 4.81
C ILE A 259 8.90 0.49 4.43
N SER A 260 8.07 1.53 4.51
CA SER A 260 8.42 2.94 4.31
C SER A 260 9.57 3.46 5.19
N GLN A 261 9.86 2.78 6.31
CA GLN A 261 10.95 3.10 7.26
C GLN A 261 12.27 2.37 6.92
N THR A 262 12.31 1.60 5.85
CA THR A 262 13.55 0.97 5.38
C THR A 262 14.46 2.03 4.76
N ARG A 263 15.78 1.96 5.01
CA ARG A 263 16.75 2.79 4.28
C ARG A 263 17.10 2.13 2.96
N GLY A 264 16.82 2.84 1.87
CA GLY A 264 16.99 2.30 0.53
C GLY A 264 15.88 2.71 -0.40
N LYS A 265 15.78 1.99 -1.53
CA LYS A 265 14.69 2.14 -2.50
C LYS A 265 14.50 0.89 -3.34
N CYS A 266 13.30 0.71 -3.87
CA CYS A 266 13.09 -0.20 -5.00
C CYS A 266 13.52 0.48 -6.31
N VAL A 267 14.10 -0.28 -7.23
CA VAL A 267 14.38 0.17 -8.61
C VAL A 267 14.03 -0.93 -9.60
N ASP A 268 13.52 -0.52 -10.76
CA ASP A 268 13.32 -1.41 -11.89
C ASP A 268 14.64 -1.77 -12.57
N VAL A 269 14.81 -3.05 -12.90
CA VAL A 269 16.03 -3.59 -13.53
C VAL A 269 15.62 -4.74 -14.45
N GLY A 270 15.98 -4.63 -15.73
CA GLY A 270 15.70 -5.69 -16.70
C GLY A 270 14.19 -5.92 -16.88
N ASP A 271 13.74 -7.12 -16.55
CA ASP A 271 12.34 -7.57 -16.61
C ASP A 271 11.64 -7.57 -15.24
N GLY A 272 12.28 -7.03 -14.20
CA GLY A 272 11.77 -7.01 -12.83
C GLY A 272 12.23 -5.81 -12.03
N PHE A 273 12.41 -6.00 -10.72
CA PHE A 273 12.84 -4.94 -9.81
C PHE A 273 13.64 -5.54 -8.65
N ILE A 274 14.42 -4.69 -7.99
CA ILE A 274 15.22 -5.05 -6.82
C ILE A 274 15.03 -4.02 -5.71
N TRP A 275 15.03 -4.49 -4.47
CA TRP A 275 15.14 -3.63 -3.29
C TRP A 275 16.62 -3.39 -2.99
N LEU A 276 17.05 -2.14 -3.08
CA LEU A 276 18.39 -1.73 -2.69
C LEU A 276 18.32 -1.29 -1.22
N ASP A 277 18.55 -2.22 -0.30
CA ASP A 277 18.59 -1.98 1.15
C ASP A 277 19.80 -2.66 1.81
N GLU A 278 19.93 -2.56 3.14
CA GLU A 278 21.03 -3.13 3.92
C GLU A 278 21.15 -4.66 3.85
N SER A 279 20.11 -5.38 3.38
CA SER A 279 20.18 -6.83 3.17
C SER A 279 20.98 -7.20 1.92
N ILE A 280 21.10 -6.28 0.96
CA ILE A 280 21.77 -6.49 -0.33
C ILE A 280 23.03 -5.61 -0.45
N ILE A 281 23.01 -4.39 0.07
CA ILE A 281 24.07 -3.39 -0.08
C ILE A 281 24.68 -3.03 1.27
N LYS A 282 26.02 -3.07 1.34
CA LYS A 282 26.81 -2.50 2.44
C LYS A 282 27.17 -1.05 2.11
N TRP A 283 26.27 -0.11 2.42
CA TRP A 283 26.37 1.30 2.03
C TRP A 283 27.70 1.95 2.43
N GLU A 284 28.23 1.59 3.59
CA GLU A 284 29.49 2.07 4.16
C GLU A 284 30.73 1.67 3.34
N THR A 285 30.60 0.69 2.44
CA THR A 285 31.70 0.20 1.61
C THR A 285 31.76 0.85 0.23
N LEU A 286 30.79 1.69 -0.12
CA LEU A 286 30.68 2.30 -1.45
C LEU A 286 31.65 3.48 -1.63
N SER A 287 32.19 3.60 -2.86
CA SER A 287 32.99 4.73 -3.29
C SER A 287 32.55 5.16 -4.71
N PRO A 288 32.03 6.38 -4.90
CA PRO A 288 31.79 7.42 -3.89
C PRO A 288 30.75 7.00 -2.83
N ALA A 289 30.81 7.61 -1.64
CA ALA A 289 29.89 7.31 -0.55
C ALA A 289 28.44 7.61 -0.94
N CYS A 290 27.53 6.70 -0.60
CA CYS A 290 26.09 6.83 -0.84
C CYS A 290 25.35 6.72 0.49
N ASN A 291 24.48 7.70 0.78
CA ASN A 291 23.71 7.75 2.03
C ASN A 291 22.22 7.54 1.72
N PRO A 292 21.69 6.32 1.86
CA PRO A 292 20.29 6.04 1.57
C PRO A 292 19.37 6.75 2.57
N VAL A 293 18.27 7.31 2.05
CA VAL A 293 17.17 7.84 2.86
C VAL A 293 16.06 6.81 3.03
N LEU A 294 15.05 7.14 3.84
CA LEU A 294 13.89 6.28 4.03
C LEU A 294 13.14 6.06 2.70
N VAL A 295 12.63 4.85 2.47
CA VAL A 295 11.80 4.48 1.31
C VAL A 295 10.62 5.45 1.14
N CYS A 296 10.00 5.90 2.24
CA CYS A 296 8.94 6.91 2.19
C CYS A 296 9.42 8.20 1.49
N ILE A 297 10.64 8.64 1.77
CA ILE A 297 11.22 9.87 1.18
C ILE A 297 11.58 9.64 -0.28
N GLU A 298 12.14 8.47 -0.63
CA GLU A 298 12.39 8.10 -2.03
C GLU A 298 11.10 8.03 -2.85
N SER A 299 10.02 7.51 -2.27
CA SER A 299 8.70 7.51 -2.90
C SER A 299 8.14 8.92 -3.10
N LEU A 300 8.28 9.81 -2.12
CA LEU A 300 7.90 11.23 -2.27
C LEU A 300 8.72 11.94 -3.36
N ARG A 301 10.03 11.66 -3.49
CA ARG A 301 10.85 12.20 -4.59
C ARG A 301 10.34 11.74 -5.95
N ALA A 302 9.98 10.47 -6.09
CA ALA A 302 9.41 9.92 -7.31
C ALA A 302 8.06 10.57 -7.65
N MET A 303 7.21 10.78 -6.66
CA MET A 303 5.95 11.51 -6.85
C MET A 303 6.20 12.96 -7.26
N ARG A 304 7.15 13.65 -6.63
CA ARG A 304 7.50 15.02 -6.98
C ARG A 304 7.90 15.14 -8.44
N GLU A 305 8.78 14.27 -8.92
CA GLU A 305 9.17 14.24 -10.34
C GLU A 305 7.96 13.96 -11.24
N ALA A 306 7.11 12.99 -10.89
CA ALA A 306 5.89 12.72 -11.63
C ALA A 306 4.94 13.93 -11.67
N PHE A 307 4.79 14.65 -10.56
CA PHE A 307 3.88 15.79 -10.45
C PHE A 307 4.35 16.98 -11.28
N TYR A 308 5.65 17.27 -11.28
CA TYR A 308 6.22 18.32 -12.14
C TYR A 308 6.02 18.01 -13.62
N ASP A 309 6.39 16.79 -14.05
CA ASP A 309 6.28 16.40 -15.46
C ASP A 309 4.82 16.37 -15.95
N MET A 310 3.91 15.93 -15.08
CA MET A 310 2.48 15.84 -15.38
C MET A 310 1.72 17.14 -15.09
N LYS A 311 2.40 18.19 -14.63
CA LYS A 311 1.83 19.51 -14.29
C LYS A 311 0.65 19.40 -13.30
N ILE A 312 0.81 18.59 -12.27
CA ILE A 312 -0.19 18.40 -11.21
C ILE A 312 -0.24 19.66 -10.36
N SER A 313 -1.43 20.26 -10.23
CA SER A 313 -1.65 21.45 -9.40
C SER A 313 -1.75 21.13 -7.91
N ASP A 314 -1.56 22.12 -7.05
CA ASP A 314 -1.68 21.98 -5.59
C ASP A 314 -3.00 21.33 -5.17
N SER A 315 -4.13 21.72 -5.78
CA SER A 315 -5.44 21.10 -5.50
C SER A 315 -5.51 19.61 -5.84
N GLN A 316 -4.81 19.18 -6.89
CA GLN A 316 -4.72 17.78 -7.28
C GLN A 316 -3.74 17.00 -6.40
N ILE A 317 -2.71 17.65 -5.87
CA ILE A 317 -1.84 17.08 -4.83
C ILE A 317 -2.65 16.81 -3.57
N GLU A 318 -3.45 17.78 -3.10
CA GLU A 318 -4.36 17.62 -1.97
C GLU A 318 -5.36 16.47 -2.19
N ASP A 319 -5.84 16.30 -3.42
CA ASP A 319 -6.70 15.18 -3.79
C ASP A 319 -6.00 13.83 -3.63
N ILE A 320 -4.80 13.69 -4.19
CA ILE A 320 -4.02 12.43 -4.16
C ILE A 320 -3.65 12.05 -2.72
N PHE A 321 -3.24 13.03 -1.91
CA PHE A 321 -2.78 12.79 -0.54
C PHE A 321 -3.91 12.67 0.49
N CYS A 322 -5.10 13.20 0.21
CA CYS A 322 -6.16 13.27 1.22
C CYS A 322 -7.57 13.18 0.65
N ASN A 323 -7.98 14.12 -0.22
CA ASN A 323 -9.41 14.30 -0.50
C ASN A 323 -10.04 13.08 -1.19
N ASN A 324 -9.32 12.41 -2.10
CA ASN A 324 -9.80 11.19 -2.75
C ASN A 324 -10.10 10.09 -1.71
N ALA A 325 -9.24 9.94 -0.70
CA ALA A 325 -9.43 8.95 0.36
C ALA A 325 -10.61 9.33 1.28
N LEU A 326 -10.72 10.61 1.65
CA LEU A 326 -11.84 11.09 2.48
C LEU A 326 -13.19 10.93 1.80
N GLU A 327 -13.29 11.29 0.51
CA GLU A 327 -14.49 11.11 -0.30
C GLU A 327 -14.92 9.64 -0.33
N GLU A 328 -13.97 8.73 -0.50
CA GLU A 328 -14.26 7.32 -0.73
C GLU A 328 -14.46 6.50 0.56
N MET A 329 -13.81 6.89 1.65
CA MET A 329 -13.70 6.10 2.90
C MET A 329 -14.38 6.76 4.12
N MET A 330 -14.61 8.07 4.09
CA MET A 330 -15.18 8.80 5.24
C MET A 330 -16.58 9.34 5.00
N ALA A 331 -17.04 9.45 3.75
CA ALA A 331 -18.37 9.98 3.42
C ALA A 331 -19.54 8.97 3.64
N ARG A 332 -19.34 7.93 4.46
CA ARG A 332 -20.28 6.82 4.67
C ARG A 332 -20.80 6.72 6.08
#